data_AF-A0A953P1H7-F1
#
_entry.id   AF-A0A953P1H7-F1
#
_cell.length_a   1.000
_cell.length_b   1.000
_cell.length_c   1.000
_cell.angle_alpha   90.00
_cell.angle_beta   90.00
_cell.angle_gamma   90.00
#
_symmetry.space_group_name_H-M   'P 1'
#
loop_
_entity.id
_entity.type
_entity.pdbx_description
1 polymer ?
#
loop_
_entity_poly.entity_id
_entity_poly.type
_entity_poly.pdbx_seq_one_letter_code
_entity_poly.pdbx_strand_id
1 'polypeptide(L)'
;NSSGGDGGGIYNVATNITSSITNSTFSGKEILMARHSNLGPIDPHLRGLPAYGVREEFKRACREVSRDASKVPIWQSIIGRYGPTFLSQCENAIDWSKSFVENQLEHVMFKNEPGAKAKAKKIVKKLTDYRGNKTHQRHIHFDELKAMGLKVARIEDDQDFQDVVLTVHHCYMHSLMNTPAFKIVENHLGSAFVKQQQTIQQIQKMEP
;
A
#
# COMPACT_ATOMS: atom_id res chain seq x y z
N ASN A 1 -28.24 33.17 -10.17
CA ASN A 1 -28.72 32.28 -9.10
C ASN A 1 -27.90 31.01 -9.16
N SER A 2 -26.95 30.91 -8.22
CA SER A 2 -26.13 29.74 -7.83
C SER A 2 -25.86 28.63 -8.86
N SER A 3 -24.75 28.75 -9.57
CA SER A 3 -23.98 27.63 -10.08
C SER A 3 -23.35 26.86 -8.91
N GLY A 4 -23.94 25.72 -8.55
CA GLY A 4 -23.34 24.77 -7.61
C GLY A 4 -22.15 24.08 -8.26
N GLY A 5 -20.94 24.62 -8.03
CA GLY A 5 -19.70 23.92 -8.35
C GLY A 5 -19.56 22.72 -7.43
N ASP A 6 -19.79 21.53 -7.95
CA ASP A 6 -19.52 20.29 -7.24
C ASP A 6 -18.00 20.18 -7.04
N GLY A 7 -17.59 20.20 -5.77
CA GLY A 7 -16.21 20.40 -5.37
C GLY A 7 -15.34 19.22 -5.76
N GLY A 8 -14.33 19.47 -6.61
CA GLY A 8 -13.29 18.52 -7.03
C GLY A 8 -12.84 17.61 -5.88
N GLY A 9 -13.26 16.36 -5.95
CA GLY A 9 -12.84 15.31 -5.03
C GLY A 9 -11.50 14.73 -5.46
N ILE A 10 -10.66 14.36 -4.49
CA ILE A 10 -9.51 13.49 -4.76
C ILE A 10 -10.04 12.06 -4.88
N TYR A 11 -9.84 11.46 -6.05
CA TYR A 11 -10.14 10.06 -6.34
C TYR A 11 -8.83 9.30 -6.53
N ASN A 12 -8.74 8.10 -5.97
CA ASN A 12 -7.56 7.25 -6.16
C ASN A 12 -7.89 6.15 -7.15
N VAL A 13 -7.13 6.07 -8.25
CA VAL A 13 -7.31 5.03 -9.26
C VAL A 13 -6.29 3.92 -9.05
N ALA A 14 -6.77 2.70 -8.84
CA ALA A 14 -5.99 1.48 -8.86
C ALA A 14 -6.20 0.76 -10.20
N THR A 15 -5.31 1.01 -11.17
CA THR A 15 -5.37 0.44 -12.53
C THR A 15 -4.53 -0.83 -12.73
N ASN A 16 -3.68 -1.20 -11.77
CA ASN A 16 -2.82 -2.39 -11.88
C ASN A 16 -2.83 -3.23 -10.60
N ILE A 17 -2.41 -4.49 -10.73
CA ILE A 17 -2.19 -5.47 -9.65
C ILE A 17 -1.04 -4.97 -8.77
N THR A 18 -1.29 -4.02 -7.86
CA THR A 18 -0.29 -3.56 -6.90
C THR A 18 -0.36 -4.42 -5.64
N SER A 19 0.66 -5.27 -5.48
CA SER A 19 0.89 -6.14 -4.32
C SER A 19 1.11 -5.42 -2.98
N SER A 20 0.96 -4.09 -2.93
CA SER A 20 0.99 -3.31 -1.70
C SER A 20 -0.01 -2.16 -1.76
N ILE A 21 -0.87 -2.07 -0.73
CA ILE A 21 -1.59 -0.83 -0.45
C ILE A 21 -0.54 0.23 -0.14
N THR A 22 -0.52 1.31 -0.92
CA THR A 22 0.10 2.54 -0.44
C THR A 22 -0.94 3.29 0.37
N ASN A 23 -0.55 3.80 1.54
CA ASN A 23 -1.41 4.62 2.41
C ASN A 23 -2.20 5.69 1.62
N SER A 24 -1.61 6.21 0.53
CA SER A 24 -2.22 7.17 -0.40
C SER A 24 -3.55 6.72 -1.02
N THR A 25 -3.77 5.42 -1.25
CA THR A 25 -5.03 4.90 -1.83
C THR A 25 -6.27 5.25 -0.98
N PHE A 26 -6.10 5.44 0.33
CA PHE A 26 -7.20 5.79 1.23
C PHE A 26 -7.40 7.29 1.40
N SER A 27 -6.58 8.13 0.79
CA SER A 27 -6.66 9.59 0.90
C SER A 27 -7.73 10.25 0.03
N GLY A 28 -8.56 9.45 -0.66
CA GLY A 28 -9.63 9.90 -1.54
C GLY A 28 -11.02 9.66 -0.94
N LYS A 29 -12.03 10.32 -1.51
CA LYS A 29 -13.44 10.10 -1.11
C LYS A 29 -13.94 8.71 -1.52
N GLU A 30 -13.34 8.16 -2.58
CA GLU A 30 -13.68 6.89 -3.19
C GLU A 30 -12.43 6.30 -3.87
N ILE A 31 -12.39 4.97 -3.97
CA ILE A 31 -11.34 4.24 -4.68
C ILE A 31 -11.91 3.74 -6.01
N LEU A 32 -11.33 4.21 -7.10
CA LEU A 32 -11.65 3.78 -8.45
C LEU A 32 -10.81 2.55 -8.80
N MET A 33 -11.45 1.49 -9.28
CA MET A 33 -10.79 0.22 -9.56
C MET A 33 -11.14 -0.28 -10.96
N ALA A 34 -10.16 -0.83 -11.67
CA ALA A 34 -10.43 -1.67 -12.82
C ALA A 34 -10.88 -3.08 -12.38
N ARG A 35 -11.58 -3.80 -13.25
CA ARG A 35 -12.14 -5.13 -13.03
C ARG A 35 -11.12 -6.15 -12.56
N HIS A 36 -9.89 -6.05 -13.07
CA HIS A 36 -8.79 -6.95 -12.73
C HIS A 36 -7.86 -6.41 -11.65
N SER A 37 -8.15 -5.22 -11.12
CA SER A 37 -7.42 -4.62 -10.00
C SER A 37 -7.80 -5.26 -8.68
N ASN A 38 -6.86 -5.17 -7.74
CA ASN A 38 -7.02 -5.64 -6.38
C ASN A 38 -6.15 -4.78 -5.47
N LEU A 39 -6.46 -4.80 -4.19
CA LEU A 39 -5.64 -4.16 -3.16
C LEU A 39 -4.91 -5.23 -2.34
N GLY A 40 -3.66 -4.97 -1.97
CA GLY A 40 -2.95 -5.79 -0.99
C GLY A 40 -3.51 -5.60 0.44
N PRO A 41 -2.94 -6.27 1.45
CA PRO A 41 -3.21 -5.92 2.85
C PRO A 41 -2.46 -4.64 3.28
N ILE A 42 -2.81 -4.09 4.45
CA ILE A 42 -2.05 -2.99 5.06
C ILE A 42 -0.80 -3.58 5.75
N ASP A 43 0.35 -3.53 5.06
CA ASP A 43 1.65 -3.99 5.57
C ASP A 43 2.78 -3.01 5.20
N PRO A 44 3.30 -2.21 6.15
CA PRO A 44 4.40 -1.31 5.87
C PRO A 44 5.68 -2.12 5.65
N HIS A 45 6.41 -1.79 4.58
CA HIS A 45 7.68 -2.41 4.27
C HIS A 45 8.84 -1.52 4.71
N LEU A 46 9.76 -2.06 5.51
CA LEU A 46 10.96 -1.39 5.98
C LEU A 46 12.17 -2.18 5.51
N ARG A 47 13.13 -1.49 4.87
CA ARG A 47 14.36 -2.12 4.33
C ARG A 47 14.07 -3.30 3.40
N GLY A 48 12.97 -3.24 2.65
CA GLY A 48 12.53 -4.32 1.75
C GLY A 48 11.84 -5.50 2.43
N LEU A 49 11.62 -5.44 3.76
CA LEU A 49 10.95 -6.50 4.52
C LEU A 49 9.57 -6.04 5.03
N PRO A 50 8.56 -6.93 5.03
CA PRO A 50 7.26 -6.64 5.63
C PRO A 50 7.36 -6.56 7.15
N ALA A 51 6.87 -5.47 7.74
CA ALA A 51 6.95 -5.24 9.18
C ALA A 51 6.20 -6.32 9.99
N TYR A 52 5.05 -6.78 9.49
CA TYR A 52 4.31 -7.86 10.13
C TYR A 52 5.08 -9.18 10.11
N GLY A 53 5.79 -9.47 9.02
CA GLY A 53 6.64 -10.64 8.88
C GLY A 53 7.73 -10.66 9.95
N VAL A 54 8.48 -9.56 10.09
CA VAL A 54 9.54 -9.41 11.10
C VAL A 54 8.99 -9.61 12.51
N ARG A 55 7.85 -8.99 12.84
CA ARG A 55 7.22 -9.12 14.16
C ARG A 55 6.77 -10.55 14.46
N GLU A 56 6.15 -11.24 13.50
CA GLU A 56 5.70 -12.63 13.71
C GLU A 56 6.87 -13.61 13.76
N GLU A 57 7.95 -13.38 13.00
CA GLU A 57 9.18 -14.15 13.09
C GLU A 57 9.82 -14.03 14.48
N PHE A 58 9.94 -12.80 15.01
CA PHE A 58 10.47 -12.59 16.36
C PHE A 58 9.60 -13.28 17.42
N LYS A 59 8.26 -13.14 17.33
CA LYS A 59 7.35 -13.85 18.24
C LYS A 59 7.48 -15.37 18.13
N ARG A 60 7.73 -15.90 16.93
CA ARG A 60 7.97 -17.32 16.70
C ARG A 60 9.28 -17.76 17.37
N ALA A 61 10.35 -16.98 17.22
CA ALA A 61 11.63 -17.21 17.89
C ALA A 61 11.47 -17.33 19.41
N CYS A 62 10.80 -16.36 20.04
CA CYS A 62 10.55 -16.41 21.49
C CYS A 62 9.77 -17.67 21.89
N ARG A 63 8.68 -18.00 21.17
CA ARG A 63 7.87 -19.20 21.48
C ARG A 63 8.66 -20.50 21.33
N GLU A 64 9.49 -20.61 20.31
CA GLU A 64 10.25 -21.83 20.04
C GLU A 64 11.41 -22.00 21.02
N VAL A 65 12.14 -20.94 21.33
CA VAL A 65 13.24 -20.95 22.32
C VAL A 65 12.72 -21.24 23.74
N SER A 66 11.58 -20.66 24.12
CA SER A 66 10.96 -20.96 25.42
C SER A 66 10.49 -22.42 25.55
N ARG A 67 10.24 -23.11 24.43
CA ARG A 67 9.87 -24.54 24.43
C ARG A 67 11.08 -25.46 24.36
N ASP A 68 12.14 -25.02 23.68
CA ASP A 68 13.33 -25.81 23.42
C ASP A 68 14.55 -24.91 23.28
N ALA A 69 15.37 -24.90 24.33
CA ALA A 69 16.58 -24.09 24.39
C ALA A 69 17.64 -24.53 23.35
N SER A 70 17.56 -25.73 22.79
CA SER A 70 18.49 -26.16 21.73
C SER A 70 18.33 -25.38 20.42
N LYS A 71 17.20 -24.66 20.24
CA LYS A 71 16.94 -23.81 19.07
C LYS A 71 17.60 -22.42 19.17
N VAL A 72 18.20 -22.07 20.31
CA VAL A 72 18.85 -20.76 20.51
C VAL A 72 19.90 -20.45 19.42
N PRO A 73 20.83 -21.36 19.06
CA PRO A 73 21.84 -21.05 18.03
C PRO A 73 21.23 -20.76 16.65
N ILE A 74 20.15 -21.47 16.30
CA ILE A 74 19.42 -21.26 15.04
C ILE A 74 18.82 -19.85 15.04
N TRP A 75 18.04 -19.51 16.06
CA TRP A 75 17.38 -18.20 16.13
C TRP A 75 18.36 -17.04 16.32
N GLN A 76 19.49 -17.25 17.02
CA GLN A 76 20.55 -16.26 17.14
C GLN A 76 21.15 -15.91 15.77
N SER A 77 21.33 -16.89 14.87
CA SER A 77 21.85 -16.65 13.52
C SER A 77 20.88 -15.89 12.60
N ILE A 78 19.57 -16.06 12.81
CA ILE A 78 18.51 -15.41 12.05
C ILE A 78 18.29 -13.99 12.60
N ILE A 79 17.96 -13.86 13.88
CA ILE A 79 17.64 -12.58 14.53
C ILE A 79 18.87 -11.68 14.62
N GLY A 80 20.07 -12.25 14.72
CA GLY A 80 21.33 -11.50 14.72
C GLY A 80 21.58 -10.69 13.45
N ARG A 81 20.84 -10.93 12.36
CA ARG A 81 20.87 -10.12 11.14
C ARG A 81 20.10 -8.80 11.30
N TYR A 82 19.22 -8.69 12.29
CA TYR A 82 18.46 -7.48 12.55
C TYR A 82 19.28 -6.50 13.38
N GLY A 83 19.44 -5.27 12.85
CA GLY A 83 20.11 -4.21 13.58
C GLY A 83 19.33 -3.76 14.82
N PRO A 84 19.97 -3.08 15.77
CA PRO A 84 19.31 -2.50 16.94
C PRO A 84 18.09 -1.66 16.54
N THR A 85 17.05 -1.67 17.37
CA THR A 85 15.79 -0.92 17.19
C THR A 85 14.90 -1.33 15.99
N PHE A 86 15.35 -2.23 15.12
CA PHE A 86 14.60 -2.59 13.90
C PHE A 86 13.20 -3.15 14.20
N LEU A 87 13.08 -3.99 15.23
CA LEU A 87 11.78 -4.52 15.66
C LEU A 87 10.83 -3.39 16.09
N SER A 88 11.31 -2.45 16.91
CA SER A 88 10.52 -1.29 17.35
C SER A 88 10.13 -0.40 16.18
N GLN A 89 11.00 -0.22 15.19
CA GLN A 89 10.66 0.49 13.95
C GLN A 89 9.53 -0.20 13.18
N CYS A 90 9.56 -1.54 13.09
CA CYS A 90 8.49 -2.31 12.47
C CYS A 90 7.16 -2.17 13.23
N GLU A 91 7.19 -2.25 14.56
CA GLU A 91 5.98 -2.08 15.39
C GLU A 91 5.39 -0.67 15.25
N ASN A 92 6.22 0.36 15.35
CA ASN A 92 5.80 1.75 15.15
C ASN A 92 5.23 1.99 13.75
N ALA A 93 5.84 1.40 12.71
CA ALA A 93 5.34 1.55 11.34
C ALA A 93 3.97 0.90 11.16
N ILE A 94 3.75 -0.27 11.77
CA ILE A 94 2.44 -0.95 11.77
C ILE A 94 1.39 -0.07 12.41
N ASP A 95 1.67 0.47 13.60
CA ASP A 95 0.71 1.28 14.36
C ASP A 95 0.43 2.62 13.67
N TRP A 96 1.47 3.22 13.09
CA TRP A 96 1.33 4.44 12.30
C TRP A 96 0.50 4.21 11.03
N SER A 97 0.75 3.13 10.29
CA SER A 97 0.00 2.80 9.08
C SER A 97 -1.50 2.55 9.39
N LYS A 98 -1.79 1.84 10.48
CA LYS A 98 -3.18 1.66 10.96
C LYS A 98 -3.86 2.99 11.26
N SER A 99 -3.21 3.80 12.09
CA SER A 99 -3.76 5.09 12.55
C SER A 99 -3.96 6.05 11.37
N PHE A 100 -3.02 6.05 10.42
CA PHE A 100 -3.14 6.84 9.21
C PHE A 100 -4.37 6.43 8.39
N VAL A 101 -4.52 5.15 8.07
CA VAL A 101 -5.67 4.68 7.26
C VAL A 101 -6.99 4.89 8.00
N GLU A 102 -7.04 4.65 9.32
CA GLU A 102 -8.22 4.94 10.14
C GLU A 102 -8.64 6.42 10.03
N ASN A 103 -7.69 7.34 10.19
CA ASN A 103 -7.92 8.77 10.06
C ASN A 103 -8.37 9.18 8.65
N GLN A 104 -7.79 8.61 7.60
CA GLN A 104 -8.21 8.90 6.22
C GLN A 104 -9.63 8.42 5.95
N LEU A 105 -9.97 7.20 6.39
CA LEU A 105 -11.31 6.67 6.23
C LEU A 105 -12.35 7.51 7.00
N GLU A 106 -12.03 7.90 8.24
CA GLU A 106 -12.93 8.71 9.07
C GLU A 106 -13.14 10.12 8.50
N HIS A 107 -12.06 10.83 8.18
CA HIS A 107 -12.13 12.26 7.87
C HIS A 107 -12.25 12.58 6.37
N VAL A 108 -11.99 11.61 5.49
CA VAL A 108 -12.06 11.80 4.04
C VAL A 108 -13.18 10.95 3.44
N MET A 109 -13.06 9.62 3.48
CA MET A 109 -13.98 8.71 2.80
C MET A 109 -15.40 8.75 3.40
N PHE A 110 -15.50 8.68 4.73
CA PHE A 110 -16.78 8.70 5.47
C PHE A 110 -17.07 10.05 6.11
N LYS A 111 -16.48 11.13 5.56
CA LYS A 111 -16.71 12.49 6.06
C LYS A 111 -18.21 12.76 6.14
N ASN A 112 -18.66 13.26 7.30
CA ASN A 112 -20.05 13.59 7.61
C ASN A 112 -21.03 12.39 7.69
N GLU A 113 -20.55 11.15 7.67
CA GLU A 113 -21.42 9.99 7.87
C GLU A 113 -21.59 9.64 9.35
N PRO A 114 -22.80 9.18 9.76
CA PRO A 114 -22.98 8.64 11.09
C PRO A 114 -22.10 7.41 11.30
N GLY A 115 -21.40 7.38 12.44
CA GLY A 115 -20.53 6.28 12.82
C GLY A 115 -19.24 6.15 11.99
N ALA A 116 -18.78 7.21 11.31
CA ALA A 116 -17.57 7.22 10.47
C ALA A 116 -16.35 6.57 11.17
N LYS A 117 -16.07 6.95 12.41
CA LYS A 117 -14.99 6.37 13.23
C LYS A 117 -15.12 4.86 13.44
N ALA A 118 -16.33 4.39 13.77
CA ALA A 118 -16.58 2.97 13.99
C ALA A 118 -16.46 2.16 12.69
N LYS A 119 -16.93 2.72 11.56
CA LYS A 119 -16.76 2.15 10.21
C LYS A 119 -15.27 2.04 9.86
N ALA A 120 -14.52 3.12 10.00
CA ALA A 120 -13.08 3.19 9.73
C ALA A 120 -12.32 2.12 10.53
N LYS A 121 -12.52 2.07 11.85
CA LYS A 121 -11.88 1.08 12.73
C LYS A 121 -12.21 -0.37 12.37
N LYS A 122 -13.47 -0.65 12.00
CA LYS A 122 -13.91 -1.99 11.55
C LYS A 122 -13.21 -2.39 10.25
N ILE A 123 -13.11 -1.47 9.29
CA ILE A 123 -12.45 -1.71 8.00
C ILE A 123 -10.94 -1.92 8.20
N VAL A 124 -10.26 -1.04 8.94
CA VAL A 124 -8.81 -1.17 9.23
C VAL A 124 -8.52 -2.50 9.93
N LYS A 125 -9.36 -2.92 10.89
CA LYS A 125 -9.22 -4.22 11.54
C LYS A 125 -9.30 -5.38 10.54
N LYS A 126 -10.24 -5.34 9.58
CA LYS A 126 -10.34 -6.37 8.53
C LYS A 126 -9.13 -6.37 7.59
N LEU A 127 -8.67 -5.19 7.18
CA LEU A 127 -7.52 -5.03 6.28
C LEU A 127 -6.16 -5.39 6.92
N THR A 128 -6.10 -5.47 8.25
CA THR A 128 -4.89 -5.76 9.03
C THR A 128 -4.91 -7.13 9.70
N ASP A 129 -6.00 -7.90 9.58
CA ASP A 129 -6.09 -9.23 10.16
C ASP A 129 -5.23 -10.23 9.38
N TYR A 130 -3.97 -10.29 9.81
CA TYR A 130 -2.88 -11.07 9.23
C TYR A 130 -3.01 -12.58 9.54
N ARG A 131 -3.78 -12.98 10.57
CA ARG A 131 -3.78 -14.37 11.08
C ARG A 131 -4.72 -15.32 10.35
N GLY A 132 -5.82 -14.82 9.76
CA GLY A 132 -6.70 -15.62 8.89
C GLY A 132 -6.13 -15.86 7.49
N ASN A 133 -5.04 -15.16 7.13
CA ASN A 133 -4.63 -14.91 5.75
C ASN A 133 -3.17 -15.32 5.52
N LYS A 134 -2.92 -16.63 5.48
CA LYS A 134 -1.60 -17.21 5.15
C LYS A 134 -1.24 -16.96 3.69
N THR A 135 -0.83 -15.73 3.34
CA THR A 135 0.01 -15.37 2.18
C THR A 135 0.06 -13.85 2.06
N HIS A 136 1.27 -13.29 1.96
CA HIS A 136 1.54 -11.88 1.62
C HIS A 136 1.05 -11.45 0.22
N GLN A 137 0.30 -12.31 -0.46
CA GLN A 137 -0.25 -12.16 -1.80
C GLN A 137 -1.78 -12.19 -1.78
N ARG A 138 -2.42 -11.84 -0.65
CA ARG A 138 -3.88 -11.72 -0.63
C ARG A 138 -4.29 -10.49 -1.44
N HIS A 139 -4.79 -10.76 -2.63
CA HIS A 139 -5.46 -9.79 -3.49
C HIS A 139 -6.90 -9.62 -2.99
N ILE A 140 -7.21 -8.44 -2.45
CA ILE A 140 -8.55 -8.07 -2.03
C ILE A 140 -9.26 -7.46 -3.24
N HIS A 141 -10.22 -8.20 -3.80
CA HIS A 141 -10.95 -7.81 -5.00
C HIS A 141 -12.07 -6.81 -4.68
N PHE A 142 -12.59 -6.16 -5.74
CA PHE A 142 -13.65 -5.17 -5.67
C PHE A 142 -14.85 -5.59 -4.79
N ASP A 143 -15.40 -6.80 -5.02
CA ASP A 143 -16.59 -7.26 -4.30
C ASP A 143 -16.31 -7.45 -2.81
N GLU A 144 -15.08 -7.85 -2.44
CA GLU A 144 -14.69 -7.98 -1.05
C GLU A 144 -14.56 -6.60 -0.39
N LEU A 145 -13.94 -5.62 -1.05
CA LEU A 145 -13.82 -4.25 -0.57
C LEU A 145 -15.21 -3.60 -0.37
N LYS A 146 -16.11 -3.81 -1.34
CA LYS A 146 -17.50 -3.37 -1.26
C LYS A 146 -18.22 -4.02 -0.08
N ALA A 147 -18.06 -5.34 0.11
CA ALA A 147 -18.64 -6.07 1.24
C ALA A 147 -18.03 -5.65 2.61
N MET A 148 -16.79 -5.13 2.63
CA MET A 148 -16.22 -4.53 3.83
C MET A 148 -16.83 -3.18 4.19
N GLY A 149 -17.50 -2.52 3.23
CA GLY A 149 -18.10 -1.20 3.39
C GLY A 149 -17.21 -0.05 2.92
N LEU A 150 -16.15 -0.33 2.15
CA LEU A 150 -15.38 0.72 1.48
C LEU A 150 -16.17 1.32 0.32
N LYS A 151 -15.96 2.62 0.07
CA LYS A 151 -16.44 3.29 -1.14
C LYS A 151 -15.52 2.94 -2.30
N VAL A 152 -16.01 2.06 -3.16
CA VAL A 152 -15.30 1.60 -4.37
C VAL A 152 -16.23 1.73 -5.58
N ALA A 153 -15.70 2.25 -6.68
CA ALA A 153 -16.40 2.34 -7.96
C ALA A 153 -15.56 1.72 -9.08
N ARG A 154 -16.22 1.17 -10.09
CA ARG A 154 -15.57 0.56 -11.25
C ARG A 154 -15.35 1.64 -12.30
N ILE A 155 -14.17 1.65 -12.91
CA ILE A 155 -13.92 2.60 -14.01
C ILE A 155 -14.68 2.20 -15.27
N GLU A 156 -15.03 0.91 -15.41
CA GLU A 156 -15.77 0.36 -16.55
C GLU A 156 -17.24 0.78 -16.61
N ASP A 157 -17.76 1.42 -15.56
CA ASP A 157 -19.15 1.91 -15.55
C ASP A 157 -19.31 3.14 -16.48
N ASP A 158 -18.22 3.76 -16.92
CA ASP A 158 -18.16 4.85 -17.91
C ASP A 158 -17.02 4.58 -18.91
N GLN A 159 -17.38 4.30 -20.16
CA GLN A 159 -16.41 3.90 -21.20
C GLN A 159 -15.44 5.04 -21.58
N ASP A 160 -15.92 6.28 -21.66
CA ASP A 160 -15.07 7.42 -22.02
C ASP A 160 -14.06 7.69 -20.89
N PHE A 161 -14.53 7.58 -19.64
CA PHE A 161 -13.67 7.71 -18.47
C PHE A 161 -12.63 6.58 -18.40
N GLN A 162 -13.04 5.34 -18.65
CA GLN A 162 -12.15 4.18 -18.71
C GLN A 162 -11.03 4.40 -19.73
N ASP A 163 -11.37 4.82 -20.95
CA ASP A 163 -10.42 4.99 -22.04
C ASP A 163 -9.37 6.06 -21.71
N VAL A 164 -9.78 7.18 -21.10
CA VAL A 164 -8.84 8.23 -20.65
C VAL A 164 -7.92 7.70 -19.54
N VAL A 165 -8.47 7.00 -18.55
CA VAL A 165 -7.71 6.44 -17.42
C VAL A 165 -6.69 5.40 -17.90
N LEU A 166 -7.08 4.49 -18.79
CA LEU A 166 -6.21 3.46 -19.34
C LEU A 166 -5.15 4.06 -20.26
N THR A 167 -5.47 5.10 -21.02
CA THR A 167 -4.49 5.82 -21.84
C THR A 167 -3.37 6.40 -20.97
N VAL A 168 -3.72 7.12 -19.90
CA VAL A 168 -2.75 7.67 -18.94
C VAL A 168 -1.94 6.56 -18.28
N HIS A 169 -2.60 5.45 -17.91
CA HIS A 169 -1.93 4.28 -17.36
C HIS A 169 -0.87 3.71 -18.32
N HIS A 170 -1.21 3.53 -19.60
CA HIS A 170 -0.27 3.05 -20.62
C HIS A 170 0.92 4.00 -20.80
N CYS A 171 0.69 5.32 -20.80
CA CYS A 171 1.78 6.31 -20.84
C CYS A 171 2.76 6.10 -19.68
N TYR A 172 2.28 5.97 -18.44
CA TYR A 172 3.15 5.72 -17.29
C TYR A 172 3.84 4.36 -17.36
N MET A 173 3.15 3.31 -17.80
CA MET A 173 3.78 1.99 -17.97
C MET A 173 4.91 2.04 -18.99
N HIS A 174 4.72 2.70 -20.13
CA HIS A 174 5.78 2.92 -21.09
C HIS A 174 6.94 3.73 -20.50
N SER A 175 6.67 4.81 -19.75
CA SER A 175 7.72 5.58 -19.09
C SER A 175 8.50 4.75 -18.07
N LEU A 176 7.83 3.95 -17.23
CA LEU A 176 8.48 3.11 -16.22
C LEU A 176 9.26 1.94 -16.83
N MET A 177 8.82 1.40 -17.96
CA MET A 177 9.52 0.30 -18.65
C MET A 177 10.73 0.77 -19.47
N ASN A 178 10.70 2.01 -19.96
CA ASN A 178 11.73 2.55 -20.86
C ASN A 178 12.65 3.58 -20.21
N THR A 179 12.49 3.86 -18.91
CA THR A 179 13.35 4.79 -18.16
C THR A 179 13.72 4.22 -16.79
N PRO A 180 14.76 4.74 -16.12
CA PRO A 180 15.09 4.35 -14.74
C PRO A 180 14.09 4.85 -13.68
N ALA A 181 12.98 5.47 -14.08
CA ALA A 181 11.95 5.92 -13.16
C ALA A 181 11.26 4.73 -12.50
N PHE A 182 11.11 4.77 -11.18
CA PHE A 182 10.40 3.73 -10.42
C PHE A 182 9.24 4.29 -9.58
N LYS A 183 9.11 5.63 -9.52
CA LYS A 183 7.97 6.30 -8.91
C LYS A 183 7.72 7.63 -9.61
N ILE A 184 6.48 7.86 -10.02
CA ILE A 184 6.02 9.12 -10.58
C ILE A 184 4.75 9.53 -9.85
N VAL A 185 4.67 10.79 -9.44
CA VAL A 185 3.48 11.41 -8.84
C VAL A 185 3.26 12.74 -9.54
N GLU A 186 2.13 12.90 -10.21
CA GLU A 186 1.82 14.08 -11.02
C GLU A 186 0.45 14.62 -10.66
N ASN A 187 0.22 15.91 -10.93
CA ASN A 187 -1.08 16.55 -10.76
C ASN A 187 -1.54 17.28 -12.02
N HIS A 188 -2.82 17.64 -12.05
CA HIS A 188 -3.46 18.36 -13.16
C HIS A 188 -2.90 19.79 -13.41
N LEU A 189 -2.01 20.29 -12.54
CA LEU A 189 -1.35 21.59 -12.69
C LEU A 189 0.00 21.46 -13.43
N GLY A 190 0.31 20.30 -13.99
CA GLY A 190 1.57 20.04 -14.70
C GLY A 190 2.79 19.92 -13.78
N SER A 191 2.58 19.72 -12.47
CA SER A 191 3.68 19.47 -11.53
C SER A 191 3.87 17.98 -11.33
N ALA A 192 5.11 17.51 -11.49
CA ALA A 192 5.48 16.10 -11.31
C ALA A 192 6.64 15.93 -10.34
N PHE A 193 6.54 14.90 -9.50
CA PHE A 193 7.60 14.37 -8.66
C PHE A 193 8.02 13.00 -9.19
N VAL A 194 9.27 12.87 -9.62
CA VAL A 194 9.79 11.65 -10.24
C VAL A 194 10.99 11.15 -9.43
N LYS A 195 10.98 9.87 -9.04
CA LYS A 195 12.16 9.17 -8.53
C LYS A 195 12.72 8.25 -9.59
N GLN A 196 14.02 8.38 -9.82
CA GLN A 196 14.78 7.57 -10.76
C GLN A 196 15.92 6.87 -10.02
N GLN A 197 16.23 5.65 -10.44
CA GLN A 197 17.43 4.97 -9.98
C GLN A 197 18.62 5.51 -10.79
N GLN A 198 19.65 6.01 -10.10
CA GLN A 198 20.89 6.42 -10.78
C GLN A 198 21.61 5.18 -11.31
N THR A 199 21.77 5.10 -12.63
CA THR A 199 22.62 4.09 -13.26
C THR A 199 24.07 4.58 -13.17
N ILE A 200 24.87 3.99 -12.27
CA ILE A 200 26.31 4.24 -12.25
C ILE A 200 26.92 3.45 -13.41
N GLN A 201 27.25 4.14 -14.51
CA GLN A 201 28.10 3.54 -15.54
C GLN A 201 29.52 3.42 -14.99
N GLN A 202 29.98 2.20 -14.73
CA GLN A 202 31.40 1.95 -14.52
C GLN A 202 32.11 2.14 -15.87
N ILE A 203 32.84 3.24 -16.02
CA ILE A 203 33.79 3.40 -17.13
C ILE A 203 34.92 2.42 -16.84
N GLN A 204 34.93 1.29 -17.53
CA GLN A 204 36.09 0.41 -17.58
C GLN A 204 37.24 1.21 -18.19
N LYS A 205 38.21 1.62 -17.37
CA LYS A 205 39.49 2.09 -17.89
C LYS A 205 40.10 0.92 -18.65
N MET A 206 40.15 1.02 -19.97
CA MET A 206 41.09 0.20 -20.73
C MET A 206 42.48 0.67 -20.34
N GLU A 207 43.21 -0.17 -19.60
CA GLU A 207 44.64 0.05 -19.39
C GLU A 207 45.38 -0.08 -20.73
N PRO A 208 46.47 0.70 -20.91
CA PRO A 208 47.19 0.82 -22.19
C PRO A 208 47.90 -0.46 -22.64
#